data_AF-A0A1H6LBS8-F1
#
_entry.id   AF-A0A1H6LBS8-F1
#
_cell.length_a   1.000
_cell.length_b   1.000
_cell.length_c   1.000
_cell.angle_alpha   90.00
_cell.angle_beta   90.00
_cell.angle_gamma   90.00
#
_symmetry.space_group_name_H-M   'P 1'
#
loop_
_entity.id
_entity.type
_entity.pdbx_description
1 polymer ?
#
loop_
_entity_poly.entity_id
_entity_poly.type
_entity_poly.pdbx_seq_one_letter_code
_entity_poly.pdbx_strand_id
1 'polypeptide(L)'
;MSDTALLVVDVQELITVDTLYNFAVFRDNLINLISESRKNNVEVIYVRHDDGAGEPLSMGKDGFDVADDFAPKAGEKVFDKNVNSPFRDSGLLEYLRSKGVKKLIVTGLQTDYCIDATVKCGFEHGFEMIVPENCNTTFSNDHMTGEQTYRYYNDFMWKNRYAKCVKMAEVLELIRNSDDMPKFSNGNETHIRRATEQDASRIAEILVFAKRMKYRSIFNDDAYSFGELQVLPVAKNYIENGFLDNMFLHDDGIVKGLIRIEKEEIVELYVDHFFQGQGVGSELIEYAKENYSVNYLWTIEKNTDAIRFYEAHGFQLTDTRKYEDGTTEYLVMMKR
;
A
#
# COMPACT_ATOMS: atom_id res chain seq x y z
N MET A 1 11.40 -12.85 16.31
CA MET A 1 10.24 -13.27 15.51
C MET A 1 10.21 -12.34 14.31
N SER A 2 10.10 -12.91 13.11
CA SER A 2 9.99 -12.14 11.88
C SER A 2 8.78 -11.20 11.95
N ASP A 3 8.89 -10.01 11.35
CA ASP A 3 7.74 -9.10 11.17
C ASP A 3 6.86 -9.52 9.98
N THR A 4 7.15 -10.66 9.37
CA THR A 4 6.47 -11.23 8.23
C THR A 4 5.77 -12.53 8.60
N ALA A 5 4.56 -12.73 8.08
CA ALA A 5 3.84 -14.00 8.15
C ALA A 5 3.31 -14.42 6.77
N LEU A 6 3.22 -15.73 6.56
CA LEU A 6 2.51 -16.33 5.42
C LEU A 6 1.06 -16.59 5.84
N LEU A 7 0.11 -16.00 5.12
CA LEU A 7 -1.32 -16.18 5.31
C LEU A 7 -1.87 -17.06 4.18
N VAL A 8 -2.38 -18.23 4.55
CA VAL A 8 -2.98 -19.22 3.65
C VAL A 8 -4.50 -19.19 3.84
N VAL A 9 -5.21 -18.70 2.84
CA VAL A 9 -6.65 -18.37 2.96
C VAL A 9 -7.50 -19.37 2.18
N ASP A 10 -8.42 -20.04 2.87
CA ASP A 10 -9.52 -20.84 2.33
C ASP A 10 -9.10 -21.92 1.32
N VAL A 11 -7.91 -22.52 1.48
CA VAL A 11 -7.51 -23.71 0.69
C VAL A 11 -8.09 -24.98 1.29
N GLN A 12 -9.42 -25.01 1.43
CA GLN A 12 -10.18 -26.10 2.04
C GLN A 12 -10.50 -27.19 1.01
N GLU A 13 -10.66 -28.42 1.49
CA GLU A 13 -10.84 -29.64 0.67
C GLU A 13 -11.95 -29.48 -0.38
N LEU A 14 -13.08 -28.85 -0.01
CA LEU A 14 -14.23 -28.70 -0.92
C LEU A 14 -13.94 -27.87 -2.18
N ILE A 15 -13.14 -26.82 -2.04
CA ILE A 15 -12.96 -25.80 -3.09
C ILE A 15 -11.58 -25.84 -3.74
N THR A 16 -10.68 -26.67 -3.22
CA THR A 16 -9.31 -26.86 -3.72
C THR A 16 -9.28 -27.98 -4.75
N VAL A 17 -9.83 -27.71 -5.94
CA VAL A 17 -10.04 -28.72 -6.98
C VAL A 17 -9.32 -28.36 -8.29
N ASP A 18 -9.09 -29.37 -9.13
CA ASP A 18 -8.30 -29.28 -10.37
C ASP A 18 -8.92 -28.40 -11.48
N THR A 19 -10.18 -28.03 -11.33
CA THR A 19 -10.90 -27.13 -12.25
C THR A 19 -10.60 -25.65 -12.02
N LEU A 20 -9.87 -25.29 -10.96
CA LEU A 20 -9.34 -23.94 -10.75
C LEU A 20 -8.35 -23.55 -11.86
N TYR A 21 -8.31 -22.27 -12.20
CA TYR A 21 -7.34 -21.77 -13.17
C TYR A 21 -5.90 -22.08 -12.73
N ASN A 22 -5.11 -22.68 -13.63
CA ASN A 22 -3.69 -22.96 -13.38
C ASN A 22 -3.41 -23.73 -12.07
N PHE A 23 -4.32 -24.62 -11.66
CA PHE A 23 -4.29 -25.29 -10.35
C PHE A 23 -2.97 -25.97 -10.02
N ALA A 24 -2.36 -26.70 -10.98
CA ALA A 24 -1.10 -27.40 -10.75
C ALA A 24 0.03 -26.44 -10.34
N VAL A 25 0.16 -25.30 -11.03
CA VAL A 25 1.17 -24.28 -10.72
C VAL A 25 0.86 -23.62 -9.36
N PHE A 26 -0.41 -23.30 -9.11
CA PHE A 26 -0.86 -22.76 -7.83
C PHE A 26 -0.50 -23.69 -6.66
N ARG A 27 -0.83 -24.98 -6.79
CA ARG A 27 -0.55 -25.99 -5.77
C ARG A 27 0.94 -26.13 -5.50
N ASP A 28 1.73 -26.29 -6.56
CA ASP A 28 3.18 -26.50 -6.42
C ASP A 28 3.86 -25.27 -5.80
N ASN A 29 3.42 -24.05 -6.16
CA ASN A 29 3.91 -22.82 -5.56
C ASN A 29 3.51 -22.67 -4.09
N LEU A 30 2.26 -22.98 -3.73
CA LEU A 30 1.81 -22.89 -2.34
C LEU A 30 2.54 -23.90 -1.44
N ILE A 31 2.74 -25.14 -1.91
CA ILE A 31 3.57 -26.14 -1.20
C ILE A 31 4.97 -25.59 -0.96
N ASN A 32 5.57 -24.99 -1.99
CA ASN A 32 6.90 -24.41 -1.90
C ASN A 32 6.96 -23.25 -0.89
N LEU A 33 6.00 -22.32 -0.92
CA LEU A 33 5.93 -21.21 0.03
C LEU A 33 5.77 -21.70 1.47
N ILE A 34 4.84 -22.62 1.73
CA ILE A 34 4.64 -23.18 3.06
C ILE A 34 5.93 -23.86 3.55
N SER A 35 6.57 -24.67 2.70
CA SER A 35 7.83 -25.34 3.02
C SER A 35 8.94 -24.34 3.35
N GLU A 36 9.15 -23.32 2.51
CA GLU A 36 10.21 -22.34 2.69
C GLU A 36 9.94 -21.43 3.89
N SER A 37 8.69 -21.03 4.15
CA SER A 37 8.32 -20.28 5.35
C SER A 37 8.65 -21.05 6.62
N ARG A 38 8.29 -22.34 6.67
CA ARG A 38 8.60 -23.23 7.80
C ARG A 38 10.11 -23.39 8.01
N LYS A 39 10.90 -23.52 6.95
CA LYS A 39 12.37 -23.65 7.04
C LYS A 39 13.05 -22.39 7.59
N ASN A 40 12.46 -21.22 7.34
CA ASN A 40 13.05 -19.92 7.69
C ASN A 40 12.32 -19.22 8.84
N ASN A 41 11.58 -19.96 9.67
CA ASN A 41 10.87 -19.41 10.84
C ASN A 41 9.87 -18.27 10.53
N VAL A 42 9.38 -18.18 9.29
CA VAL A 42 8.25 -17.32 8.93
C VAL A 42 6.98 -18.06 9.34
N GLU A 43 6.18 -17.41 10.19
CA GLU A 43 4.98 -18.04 10.73
C GLU A 43 3.96 -18.30 9.61
N VAL A 44 3.50 -19.55 9.51
CA VAL A 44 2.42 -19.95 8.60
C VAL A 44 1.10 -19.92 9.37
N ILE A 45 0.17 -19.10 8.89
CA ILE A 45 -1.13 -18.87 9.48
C ILE A 45 -2.19 -19.25 8.47
N TYR A 46 -3.16 -20.04 8.90
CA TYR A 46 -4.26 -20.52 8.07
C TYR A 46 -5.55 -19.81 8.41
N VAL A 47 -6.38 -19.63 7.39
CA VAL A 47 -7.75 -19.17 7.51
C VAL A 47 -8.66 -20.17 6.81
N ARG A 48 -9.79 -20.49 7.43
CA ARG A 48 -10.87 -21.29 6.82
C ARG A 48 -12.17 -20.51 6.85
N HIS A 49 -12.96 -20.65 5.80
CA HIS A 49 -14.33 -20.15 5.76
C HIS A 49 -15.31 -21.20 6.31
N ASP A 50 -16.23 -20.75 7.15
CA ASP A 50 -17.39 -21.52 7.59
C ASP A 50 -18.66 -20.86 7.02
N ASP A 51 -19.33 -21.53 6.10
CA ASP A 51 -20.59 -21.07 5.49
C ASP A 51 -21.79 -21.14 6.47
N GLY A 52 -21.61 -21.74 7.65
CA GLY A 52 -22.63 -21.85 8.68
C GLY A 52 -23.37 -23.20 8.69
N ALA A 53 -23.99 -23.51 9.83
CA ALA A 53 -24.48 -24.85 10.14
C ALA A 53 -25.35 -25.48 9.03
N GLY A 54 -24.87 -26.59 8.49
CA GLY A 54 -25.59 -27.40 7.50
C GLY A 54 -25.00 -27.34 6.10
N GLU A 55 -24.17 -26.34 5.81
CA GLU A 55 -23.54 -26.17 4.50
C GLU A 55 -22.36 -27.15 4.30
N PRO A 56 -21.97 -27.45 3.05
CA PRO A 56 -20.87 -28.37 2.76
C PRO A 56 -19.49 -27.88 3.25
N LEU A 57 -19.29 -26.55 3.33
CA LEU A 57 -18.06 -25.91 3.81
C LEU A 57 -18.18 -25.46 5.27
N SER A 58 -18.71 -26.33 6.13
CA SER A 58 -18.96 -25.99 7.54
C SER A 58 -18.29 -26.93 8.50
N MET A 59 -17.99 -26.43 9.70
CA MET A 59 -17.26 -27.19 10.71
C MET A 59 -17.88 -28.58 10.96
N GLY A 60 -17.03 -29.61 10.89
CA GLY A 60 -17.43 -31.02 11.03
C GLY A 60 -17.87 -31.69 9.74
N LYS A 61 -17.79 -31.02 8.59
CA LYS A 61 -17.91 -31.62 7.26
C LYS A 61 -16.53 -31.92 6.67
N ASP A 62 -16.44 -32.96 5.86
CA ASP A 62 -15.21 -33.36 5.19
C ASP A 62 -14.62 -32.23 4.32
N GLY A 63 -15.49 -31.40 3.73
CA GLY A 63 -15.09 -30.28 2.89
C GLY A 63 -14.46 -29.09 3.63
N PHE A 64 -14.58 -29.02 4.96
CA PHE A 64 -14.22 -27.85 5.76
C PHE A 64 -12.74 -27.78 6.11
N ASP A 65 -12.05 -28.91 6.25
CA ASP A 65 -10.65 -28.88 6.64
C ASP A 65 -9.76 -28.34 5.52
N VAL A 66 -8.60 -27.80 5.90
CA VAL A 66 -7.56 -27.40 4.93
C VAL A 66 -7.17 -28.62 4.13
N ALA A 67 -7.08 -28.47 2.81
CA ALA A 67 -6.80 -29.58 1.92
C ALA A 67 -5.48 -30.29 2.27
N ASP A 68 -5.45 -31.61 2.10
CA ASP A 68 -4.36 -32.48 2.58
C ASP A 68 -2.97 -32.01 2.12
N ASP A 69 -2.85 -31.54 0.87
CA ASP A 69 -1.61 -31.02 0.28
C ASP A 69 -1.02 -29.81 1.04
N PHE A 70 -1.86 -29.08 1.77
CA PHE A 70 -1.51 -27.83 2.47
C PHE A 70 -1.69 -27.91 3.98
N ALA A 71 -2.00 -29.09 4.53
CA ALA A 71 -2.43 -29.27 5.92
C ALA A 71 -1.53 -28.54 6.94
N PRO A 72 -2.13 -27.85 7.93
CA PRO A 72 -1.40 -27.23 9.03
C PRO A 72 -0.62 -28.26 9.84
N LYS A 73 0.58 -27.91 10.28
CA LYS A 73 1.34 -28.68 11.26
C LYS A 73 0.85 -28.39 12.67
N ALA A 74 1.11 -29.32 13.58
CA ALA A 74 0.84 -29.14 15.00
C ALA A 74 1.47 -27.83 15.52
N GLY A 75 0.64 -26.94 16.08
CA GLY A 75 1.05 -25.65 16.62
C GLY A 75 0.91 -24.45 15.66
N GLU A 76 0.72 -24.69 14.36
CA GLU A 76 0.38 -23.62 13.41
C GLU A 76 -1.04 -23.10 13.68
N LYS A 77 -1.25 -21.80 13.47
CA LYS A 77 -2.52 -21.16 13.80
C LYS A 77 -3.52 -21.32 12.67
N VAL A 78 -4.76 -21.62 13.04
CA VAL A 78 -5.90 -21.68 12.15
C VAL A 78 -6.98 -20.76 12.71
N PHE A 79 -7.49 -19.85 11.88
CA PHE A 79 -8.57 -18.95 12.21
C PHE A 79 -9.77 -19.25 11.32
N ASP A 80 -10.95 -19.33 11.92
CA ASP A 80 -12.19 -19.55 11.20
C ASP A 80 -12.91 -18.21 10.99
N LYS A 81 -13.50 -18.00 9.80
CA LYS A 81 -14.23 -16.78 9.43
C LYS A 81 -15.56 -17.13 8.78
N ASN A 82 -16.56 -16.25 8.93
CA ASN A 82 -17.90 -16.41 8.34
C ASN A 82 -18.23 -15.32 7.30
N VAL A 83 -17.26 -14.47 6.97
CA VAL A 83 -17.33 -13.48 5.89
C VAL A 83 -16.05 -13.54 5.05
N ASN A 84 -16.02 -12.86 3.90
CA ASN A 84 -14.88 -12.91 2.99
C ASN A 84 -13.59 -12.40 3.64
N SER A 85 -13.66 -11.27 4.36
CA SER A 85 -12.48 -10.68 5.01
C SER A 85 -12.13 -11.47 6.28
N PRO A 86 -10.89 -11.98 6.41
CA PRO A 86 -10.47 -12.71 7.59
C PRO A 86 -10.19 -11.79 8.77
N PHE A 87 -10.23 -10.46 8.62
CA PHE A 87 -9.94 -9.52 9.69
C PHE A 87 -11.17 -9.18 10.54
N ARG A 88 -12.38 -9.55 10.07
CA ARG A 88 -13.62 -9.30 10.79
C ARG A 88 -13.96 -10.47 11.70
N ASP A 89 -14.01 -10.20 13.00
CA ASP A 89 -14.55 -11.09 14.04
C ASP A 89 -13.92 -12.50 14.13
N SER A 90 -12.74 -12.73 13.52
CA SER A 90 -12.02 -14.02 13.55
C SER A 90 -10.94 -14.11 14.64
N GLY A 91 -10.50 -12.96 15.17
CA GLY A 91 -9.33 -12.85 16.05
C GLY A 91 -7.97 -12.76 15.33
N LEU A 92 -7.94 -12.84 14.00
CA LEU A 92 -6.70 -12.79 13.22
C LEU A 92 -5.99 -11.43 13.38
N LEU A 93 -6.74 -10.33 13.33
CA LEU A 93 -6.16 -8.98 13.40
C LEU A 93 -5.45 -8.74 14.73
N GLU A 94 -6.10 -9.10 15.83
CA GLU A 94 -5.57 -9.00 17.18
C GLU A 94 -4.32 -9.88 17.33
N TYR A 95 -4.36 -11.08 16.77
CA TYR A 95 -3.23 -12.00 16.79
C TYR A 95 -2.02 -11.41 16.06
N LEU A 96 -2.19 -11.00 14.80
CA LEU A 96 -1.12 -10.42 13.99
C LEU A 96 -0.50 -9.19 14.65
N ARG A 97 -1.32 -8.31 15.24
CA ARG A 97 -0.85 -7.16 16.01
C ARG A 97 -0.07 -7.56 17.26
N SER A 98 -0.56 -8.55 18.02
CA SER A 98 0.12 -9.04 19.21
C SER A 98 1.51 -9.65 18.90
N LYS A 99 1.67 -10.16 17.68
CA LYS A 99 2.93 -10.71 17.16
C LYS A 99 3.85 -9.65 16.54
N GLY A 100 3.38 -8.41 16.39
CA GLY A 100 4.13 -7.35 15.73
C GLY A 100 4.33 -7.61 14.23
N VAL A 101 3.45 -8.38 13.60
CA VAL A 101 3.49 -8.62 12.15
C VAL A 101 3.18 -7.31 11.42
N LYS A 102 3.98 -7.02 10.41
CA LYS A 102 3.86 -5.85 9.54
C LYS A 102 3.63 -6.24 8.08
N LYS A 103 4.15 -7.40 7.66
CA LYS A 103 4.07 -7.88 6.27
C LYS A 103 3.28 -9.18 6.21
N LEU A 104 2.37 -9.27 5.24
CA LEU A 104 1.57 -10.46 4.99
C LEU A 104 1.79 -10.95 3.57
N ILE A 105 2.38 -12.14 3.44
CA ILE A 105 2.40 -12.89 2.19
C ILE A 105 1.05 -13.59 2.09
N VAL A 106 0.20 -13.19 1.15
CA VAL A 106 -1.17 -13.71 1.02
C VAL A 106 -1.27 -14.70 -0.12
N THR A 107 -1.86 -15.86 0.17
CA THR A 107 -2.06 -16.96 -0.77
C THR A 107 -3.43 -17.61 -0.55
N GLY A 108 -3.95 -18.29 -1.56
CA GLY A 108 -5.12 -19.14 -1.42
C GLY A 108 -6.28 -18.81 -2.36
N LEU A 109 -7.50 -19.03 -1.88
CA LEU A 109 -8.72 -19.01 -2.68
C LEU A 109 -9.79 -18.08 -2.08
N GLN A 110 -10.73 -17.56 -2.86
CA GLN A 110 -10.65 -17.37 -4.31
C GLN A 110 -10.15 -15.94 -4.60
N THR A 111 -9.43 -15.76 -5.72
CA THR A 111 -8.86 -14.47 -6.15
C THR A 111 -9.84 -13.30 -5.98
N ASP A 112 -11.03 -13.41 -6.56
CA ASP A 112 -12.05 -12.36 -6.64
C ASP A 112 -13.01 -12.29 -5.45
N TYR A 113 -12.84 -13.17 -4.46
CA TYR A 113 -13.65 -13.21 -3.24
C TYR A 113 -12.80 -12.97 -2.00
N CYS A 114 -12.42 -14.04 -1.30
CA CYS A 114 -11.74 -13.96 -0.01
C CYS A 114 -10.34 -13.38 -0.12
N ILE A 115 -9.62 -13.64 -1.22
CA ILE A 115 -8.29 -13.05 -1.43
C ILE A 115 -8.39 -11.55 -1.67
N ASP A 116 -9.30 -11.07 -2.52
CA ASP A 116 -9.50 -9.63 -2.72
C ASP A 116 -9.86 -8.91 -1.42
N ALA A 117 -10.81 -9.47 -0.65
CA ALA A 117 -11.19 -8.93 0.64
C ALA A 117 -10.01 -8.92 1.63
N THR A 118 -9.21 -9.98 1.66
CA THR A 118 -8.01 -10.08 2.50
C THR A 118 -6.99 -9.02 2.12
N VAL A 119 -6.68 -8.86 0.83
CA VAL A 119 -5.70 -7.89 0.34
C VAL A 119 -6.13 -6.47 0.70
N LYS A 120 -7.38 -6.09 0.40
CA LYS A 120 -7.87 -4.73 0.64
C LYS A 120 -7.99 -4.40 2.13
N CYS A 121 -8.57 -5.30 2.93
CA CYS A 121 -8.70 -5.07 4.37
C CYS A 121 -7.36 -5.14 5.10
N GLY A 122 -6.43 -5.99 4.66
CA GLY A 122 -5.07 -6.04 5.20
C GLY A 122 -4.33 -4.72 4.96
N PHE A 123 -4.43 -4.19 3.73
CA PHE A 123 -3.92 -2.86 3.39
C PHE A 123 -4.56 -1.76 4.24
N GLU A 124 -5.89 -1.76 4.39
CA GLU A 124 -6.63 -0.81 5.23
C GLU A 124 -6.14 -0.83 6.69
N HIS A 125 -5.80 -2.00 7.21
CA HIS A 125 -5.28 -2.16 8.57
C HIS A 125 -3.77 -1.87 8.71
N GLY A 126 -3.11 -1.43 7.63
CA GLY A 126 -1.72 -0.97 7.64
C GLY A 126 -0.68 -2.09 7.47
N PHE A 127 -1.08 -3.30 7.05
CA PHE A 127 -0.13 -4.34 6.68
C PHE A 127 0.43 -4.07 5.28
N GLU A 128 1.72 -4.33 5.10
CA GLU A 128 2.32 -4.45 3.78
C GLU A 128 1.90 -5.78 3.16
N MET A 129 0.99 -5.71 2.19
CA MET A 129 0.46 -6.88 1.51
C MET A 129 1.38 -7.31 0.38
N ILE A 130 1.75 -8.59 0.36
CA ILE A 130 2.60 -9.21 -0.66
C ILE A 130 1.80 -10.34 -1.29
N VAL A 131 1.61 -10.31 -2.60
CA VAL A 131 0.88 -11.34 -3.35
C VAL A 131 1.85 -11.98 -4.33
N PRO A 132 2.31 -13.21 -4.07
CA PRO A 132 3.19 -13.91 -5.01
C PRO A 132 2.45 -14.34 -6.27
N GLU A 133 3.14 -14.26 -7.40
CA GLU A 133 2.58 -14.73 -8.66
C GLU A 133 2.14 -16.20 -8.57
N ASN A 134 0.99 -16.51 -9.17
CA ASN A 134 0.39 -17.83 -9.21
C ASN A 134 0.26 -18.49 -7.82
N CYS A 135 0.01 -17.69 -6.78
CA CYS A 135 -0.31 -18.18 -5.42
C CYS A 135 -1.72 -17.83 -4.96
N ASN A 136 -2.56 -17.36 -5.88
CA ASN A 136 -4.00 -17.29 -5.75
C ASN A 136 -4.63 -17.76 -7.05
N THR A 137 -5.84 -18.30 -6.97
CA THR A 137 -6.60 -18.71 -8.15
C THR A 137 -8.10 -18.71 -7.89
N THR A 138 -8.88 -18.91 -8.95
CA THR A 138 -10.34 -18.88 -8.95
C THR A 138 -10.89 -19.72 -10.12
N PHE A 139 -12.21 -19.85 -10.15
CA PHE A 139 -12.95 -20.49 -11.24
C PHE A 139 -13.27 -19.48 -12.35
N SER A 140 -13.51 -19.98 -13.56
CA SER A 140 -14.19 -19.16 -14.58
C SER A 140 -15.66 -18.97 -14.19
N ASN A 141 -16.22 -17.81 -14.51
CA ASN A 141 -17.64 -17.51 -14.35
C ASN A 141 -18.22 -16.97 -15.66
N ASP A 142 -19.49 -16.57 -15.66
CA ASP A 142 -20.20 -16.08 -16.84
C ASP A 142 -19.65 -14.77 -17.42
N HIS A 143 -18.83 -14.04 -16.66
CA HIS A 143 -18.30 -12.72 -17.03
C HIS A 143 -16.82 -12.76 -17.39
N MET A 144 -16.01 -13.54 -16.68
CA MET A 144 -14.56 -13.61 -16.85
C MET A 144 -14.06 -15.04 -16.70
N THR A 145 -13.09 -15.42 -17.53
CA THR A 145 -12.33 -16.65 -17.32
C THR A 145 -11.48 -16.53 -16.06
N GLY A 146 -11.13 -17.65 -15.43
CA GLY A 146 -10.25 -17.63 -14.26
C GLY A 146 -8.90 -16.95 -14.52
N GLU A 147 -8.36 -17.06 -15.75
CA GLU A 147 -7.18 -16.30 -16.19
C GLU A 147 -7.42 -14.79 -16.21
N GLN A 148 -8.53 -14.35 -16.82
CA GLN A 148 -8.88 -12.93 -16.89
C GLN A 148 -9.06 -12.35 -15.49
N THR A 149 -9.76 -13.07 -14.60
CA THR A 149 -9.93 -12.69 -13.20
C THR A 149 -8.57 -12.60 -12.50
N TYR A 150 -7.75 -13.65 -12.59
CA TYR A 150 -6.40 -13.67 -12.01
C TYR A 150 -5.59 -12.45 -12.46
N ARG A 151 -5.52 -12.18 -13.76
CA ARG A 151 -4.75 -11.05 -14.30
C ARG A 151 -5.34 -9.70 -13.92
N TYR A 152 -6.66 -9.55 -13.95
CA TYR A 152 -7.32 -8.31 -13.55
C TYR A 152 -6.95 -7.93 -12.11
N TYR A 153 -6.95 -8.90 -11.20
CA TYR A 153 -6.61 -8.64 -9.81
C TYR A 153 -5.10 -8.48 -9.57
N ASN A 154 -4.29 -9.42 -10.07
CA ASN A 154 -2.86 -9.46 -9.80
C ASN A 154 -2.05 -8.43 -10.61
N ASP A 155 -2.45 -8.10 -11.84
CA ASP A 155 -1.67 -7.19 -12.71
C ASP A 155 -2.18 -5.75 -12.65
N PHE A 156 -3.45 -5.53 -12.26
CA PHE A 156 -4.09 -4.21 -12.31
C PHE A 156 -4.71 -3.76 -10.98
N MET A 157 -5.63 -4.54 -10.39
CA MET A 157 -6.39 -4.08 -9.21
C MET A 157 -5.49 -3.90 -7.99
N TRP A 158 -4.70 -4.92 -7.66
CA TRP A 158 -3.87 -4.94 -6.45
C TRP A 158 -2.51 -4.32 -6.68
N LYS A 159 -1.89 -4.58 -7.84
CA LYS A 159 -0.51 -4.21 -8.11
C LYS A 159 -0.31 -2.70 -7.97
N ASN A 160 0.67 -2.34 -7.14
CA ASN A 160 1.06 -0.96 -6.88
C ASN A 160 -0.02 -0.08 -6.23
N ARG A 161 -1.14 -0.68 -5.78
CA ARG A 161 -2.24 0.03 -5.12
C ARG A 161 -2.55 -0.54 -3.75
N TYR A 162 -2.82 -1.85 -3.67
CA TYR A 162 -3.16 -2.54 -2.43
C TYR A 162 -2.10 -3.54 -2.00
N ALA A 163 -1.32 -4.08 -2.94
CA ALA A 163 -0.28 -5.06 -2.65
C ALA A 163 0.93 -4.95 -3.58
N LYS A 164 2.06 -5.45 -3.10
CA LYS A 164 3.22 -5.79 -3.92
C LYS A 164 2.98 -7.15 -4.58
N CYS A 165 2.57 -7.14 -5.85
CA CYS A 165 2.44 -8.34 -6.66
C CYS A 165 3.82 -8.71 -7.23
N VAL A 166 4.44 -9.76 -6.69
CA VAL A 166 5.86 -10.08 -6.86
C VAL A 166 6.09 -11.42 -7.56
N LYS A 167 7.28 -11.60 -8.13
CA LYS A 167 7.68 -12.89 -8.69
C LYS A 167 7.91 -13.92 -7.59
N MET A 168 7.77 -15.21 -7.93
CA MET A 168 8.00 -16.30 -6.96
C MET A 168 9.42 -16.27 -6.40
N ALA A 169 10.42 -15.95 -7.23
CA ALA A 169 11.81 -15.83 -6.78
C ALA A 169 11.98 -14.73 -5.71
N GLU A 170 11.35 -13.57 -5.91
CA GLU A 170 11.47 -12.41 -5.02
C GLU A 170 10.87 -12.69 -3.63
N VAL A 171 9.69 -13.33 -3.57
CA VAL A 171 9.10 -13.68 -2.27
C VAL A 171 9.90 -14.77 -1.54
N LEU A 172 10.50 -15.71 -2.27
CA LEU A 172 11.33 -16.75 -1.67
C LEU A 172 12.62 -16.17 -1.08
N GLU A 173 13.21 -15.17 -1.72
CA GLU A 173 14.33 -14.41 -1.14
C GLU A 173 13.91 -13.66 0.12
N LEU A 174 12.73 -13.03 0.10
CA LEU A 174 12.17 -12.34 1.27
C LEU A 174 11.97 -13.30 2.46
N ILE A 175 11.47 -14.51 2.20
CA ILE A 175 11.32 -15.55 3.23
C ILE A 175 12.67 -16.00 3.78
N ARG A 176 13.69 -16.20 2.92
CA ARG A 176 15.02 -16.68 3.33
C ARG A 176 15.82 -15.66 4.13
N ASN A 177 15.58 -14.37 3.90
CA ASN A 177 16.28 -13.28 4.60
C ASN A 177 15.52 -12.81 5.86
N SER A 178 14.53 -13.59 6.34
CA SER A 178 13.64 -13.18 7.44
C SER A 178 14.28 -13.14 8.84
N ASP A 179 15.52 -13.63 9.00
CA ASP A 179 16.34 -13.52 10.23
C ASP A 179 17.61 -12.66 10.05
N ASP A 180 17.91 -12.21 8.83
CA ASP A 180 19.05 -11.33 8.54
C ASP A 180 18.73 -10.54 7.28
N MET A 181 17.88 -9.54 7.42
CA MET A 181 17.99 -8.44 6.48
C MET A 181 19.29 -7.74 6.85
N PRO A 182 20.27 -7.59 5.93
CA PRO A 182 21.13 -6.44 6.04
C PRO A 182 20.19 -5.27 6.29
N LYS A 183 20.43 -4.49 7.36
CA LYS A 183 20.07 -3.08 7.30
C LYS A 183 20.46 -2.69 5.90
N PHE A 184 19.50 -2.31 5.05
CA PHE A 184 19.87 -1.71 3.79
C PHE A 184 20.83 -0.61 4.22
N SER A 185 22.11 -0.84 3.96
CA SER A 185 23.07 0.22 3.94
C SER A 185 22.42 1.20 3.00
N ASN A 186 22.21 2.42 3.47
CA ASN A 186 22.03 3.59 2.63
C ASN A 186 23.19 3.60 1.62
N GLY A 187 23.05 2.80 0.57
CA GLY A 187 23.81 2.87 -0.64
C GLY A 187 22.93 3.70 -1.54
N ASN A 188 23.12 5.02 -1.46
CA ASN A 188 22.86 6.08 -2.43
C ASN A 188 22.12 5.75 -3.75
N GLU A 189 21.03 5.00 -3.73
CA GLU A 189 20.01 5.06 -4.77
C GLU A 189 18.96 6.04 -4.28
N THR A 190 19.08 7.27 -4.74
CA THR A 190 18.06 8.30 -4.50
C THR A 190 16.76 7.81 -5.12
N HIS A 191 15.74 7.53 -4.31
CA HIS A 191 14.35 7.25 -4.74
C HIS A 191 13.66 8.49 -5.32
N ILE A 192 14.42 9.50 -5.72
CA ILE A 192 13.92 10.78 -6.18
C ILE A 192 14.27 10.94 -7.64
N ARG A 193 13.23 11.09 -8.47
CA ARG A 193 13.36 11.29 -9.91
C ARG A 193 12.56 12.51 -10.37
N ARG A 194 12.86 13.02 -11.56
CA ARG A 194 12.05 14.06 -12.19
C ARG A 194 10.67 13.53 -12.56
N ALA A 195 9.66 14.39 -12.43
CA ALA A 195 8.32 14.12 -12.95
C ALA A 195 8.31 14.06 -14.48
N THR A 196 7.38 13.28 -15.01
CA THR A 196 7.07 13.18 -16.44
C THR A 196 5.57 13.41 -16.65
N GLU A 197 5.14 13.63 -17.89
CA GLU A 197 3.71 13.78 -18.20
C GLU A 197 2.87 12.55 -17.79
N GLN A 198 3.46 11.36 -17.78
CA GLN A 198 2.78 10.13 -17.34
C GLN A 198 2.43 10.17 -15.84
N ASP A 199 3.14 10.96 -15.06
CA ASP A 199 2.91 11.10 -13.62
C ASP A 199 1.78 12.09 -13.30
N ALA A 200 1.32 12.88 -14.27
CA ALA A 200 0.42 14.02 -14.03
C ALA A 200 -0.87 13.61 -13.30
N SER A 201 -1.44 12.46 -13.65
CA SER A 201 -2.64 11.93 -12.98
C SER A 201 -2.38 11.60 -11.51
N ARG A 202 -1.25 10.93 -11.21
CA ARG A 202 -0.89 10.54 -9.85
C ARG A 202 -0.48 11.74 -8.98
N ILE A 203 0.24 12.69 -9.57
CA ILE A 203 0.56 13.98 -8.95
C ILE A 203 -0.73 14.73 -8.57
N ALA A 204 -1.66 14.83 -9.52
CA ALA A 204 -2.94 15.50 -9.29
C ALA A 204 -3.77 14.79 -8.19
N GLU A 205 -3.77 13.46 -8.17
CA GLU A 205 -4.44 12.69 -7.11
C GLU A 205 -3.86 13.00 -5.72
N ILE A 206 -2.54 12.96 -5.57
CA ILE A 206 -1.85 13.30 -4.31
C ILE A 206 -2.23 14.73 -3.86
N LEU A 207 -2.15 15.70 -4.78
CA LEU A 207 -2.46 17.10 -4.49
C LEU A 207 -3.92 17.29 -4.06
N VAL A 208 -4.87 16.76 -4.84
CA VAL A 208 -6.30 16.88 -4.55
C VAL A 208 -6.61 16.25 -3.20
N PHE A 209 -6.09 15.05 -2.94
CA PHE A 209 -6.35 14.33 -1.69
C PHE A 209 -5.70 15.03 -0.48
N ALA A 210 -4.42 15.41 -0.58
CA ALA A 210 -3.71 16.10 0.50
C ALA A 210 -4.37 17.44 0.86
N LYS A 211 -4.75 18.23 -0.15
CA LYS A 211 -5.48 19.49 0.04
C LYS A 211 -6.86 19.25 0.67
N ARG A 212 -7.63 18.23 0.25
CA ARG A 212 -8.93 17.92 0.88
C ARG A 212 -8.78 17.52 2.35
N MET A 213 -7.75 16.74 2.70
CA MET A 213 -7.52 16.30 4.07
C MET A 213 -7.08 17.43 5.00
N LYS A 214 -6.22 18.34 4.53
CA LYS A 214 -5.71 19.43 5.38
C LYS A 214 -6.50 20.73 5.22
N TYR A 215 -6.70 21.16 3.99
CA TYR A 215 -7.13 22.53 3.68
C TYR A 215 -8.65 22.70 3.76
N ARG A 216 -9.43 21.63 3.60
CA ARG A 216 -10.89 21.71 3.75
C ARG A 216 -11.30 22.29 5.10
N SER A 217 -10.68 21.84 6.19
CA SER A 217 -10.96 22.33 7.55
C SER A 217 -10.52 23.78 7.79
N ILE A 218 -9.56 24.25 6.99
CA ILE A 218 -8.99 25.59 7.08
C ILE A 218 -9.88 26.57 6.32
N PHE A 219 -10.12 26.32 5.03
CA PHE A 219 -10.84 27.24 4.14
C PHE A 219 -12.37 27.10 4.25
N ASN A 220 -12.88 25.93 4.63
CA ASN A 220 -14.32 25.61 4.70
C ASN A 220 -15.09 25.92 3.40
N ASP A 221 -14.44 25.75 2.24
CA ASP A 221 -15.04 25.89 0.91
C ASP A 221 -15.23 24.52 0.25
N ASP A 222 -16.42 23.94 0.47
CA ASP A 222 -16.79 22.66 -0.12
C ASP A 222 -17.04 22.76 -1.63
N ALA A 223 -17.49 23.92 -2.13
CA ALA A 223 -17.72 24.13 -3.55
C ALA A 223 -16.42 24.06 -4.34
N TYR A 224 -15.36 24.70 -3.84
CA TYR A 224 -14.02 24.54 -4.40
C TYR A 224 -13.48 23.12 -4.22
N SER A 225 -13.52 22.60 -2.98
CA SER A 225 -12.88 21.31 -2.63
C SER A 225 -13.43 20.11 -3.40
N PHE A 226 -14.75 20.12 -3.69
CA PHE A 226 -15.44 19.01 -4.35
C PHE A 226 -16.05 19.36 -5.70
N GLY A 227 -16.07 20.63 -6.11
CA GLY A 227 -16.50 21.07 -7.43
C GLY A 227 -15.33 21.35 -8.36
N GLU A 228 -14.38 22.17 -7.93
CA GLU A 228 -13.30 22.68 -8.78
C GLU A 228 -12.00 21.86 -8.68
N LEU A 229 -11.62 21.47 -7.47
CA LEU A 229 -10.39 20.72 -7.18
C LEU A 229 -10.55 19.24 -7.58
N GLN A 230 -10.51 18.97 -8.88
CA GLN A 230 -10.67 17.64 -9.46
C GLN A 230 -9.38 17.14 -10.13
N VAL A 231 -9.15 15.83 -10.09
CA VAL A 231 -7.91 15.20 -10.57
C VAL A 231 -7.64 15.53 -12.05
N LEU A 232 -8.63 15.35 -12.93
CA LEU A 232 -8.41 15.54 -14.37
C LEU A 232 -8.10 17.02 -14.74
N PRO A 233 -8.87 18.03 -14.29
CA PRO A 233 -8.50 19.44 -14.49
C PRO A 233 -7.13 19.80 -13.91
N VAL A 234 -6.81 19.33 -12.70
CA VAL A 234 -5.51 19.58 -12.07
C VAL A 234 -4.37 18.96 -12.90
N ALA A 235 -4.49 17.71 -13.32
CA ALA A 235 -3.49 17.04 -14.14
C ALA A 235 -3.23 17.79 -15.46
N LYS A 236 -4.30 18.22 -16.16
CA LYS A 236 -4.18 19.02 -17.39
C LYS A 236 -3.45 20.34 -17.14
N ASN A 237 -3.86 21.07 -16.09
CA ASN A 237 -3.24 22.34 -15.74
C ASN A 237 -1.73 22.22 -15.47
N TYR A 238 -1.29 21.13 -14.82
CA TYR A 238 0.13 20.91 -14.53
C TYR A 238 0.95 20.61 -15.79
N ILE A 239 0.37 19.89 -16.76
CA ILE A 239 1.01 19.64 -18.06
C ILE A 239 1.08 20.94 -18.87
N GLU A 240 -0.05 21.63 -19.02
CA GLU A 240 -0.18 22.81 -19.90
C GLU A 240 0.68 23.99 -19.46
N ASN A 241 0.93 24.14 -18.15
CA ASN A 241 1.74 25.23 -17.59
C ASN A 241 3.20 24.83 -17.30
N GLY A 242 3.63 23.62 -17.67
CA GLY A 242 5.02 23.18 -17.48
C GLY A 242 5.43 23.01 -16.01
N PHE A 243 4.48 22.84 -15.08
CA PHE A 243 4.81 22.70 -13.65
C PHE A 243 5.61 21.43 -13.33
N LEU A 244 5.56 20.44 -14.21
CA LEU A 244 6.30 19.18 -14.08
C LEU A 244 7.82 19.35 -14.24
N ASP A 245 8.28 20.36 -14.99
CA ASP A 245 9.70 20.55 -15.34
C ASP A 245 10.59 20.75 -14.11
N ASN A 246 10.01 21.33 -13.06
CA ASN A 246 10.65 21.69 -11.80
C ASN A 246 10.19 20.80 -10.63
N MET A 247 9.55 19.67 -10.94
CA MET A 247 8.99 18.76 -9.95
C MET A 247 9.80 17.47 -9.86
N PHE A 248 10.04 17.05 -8.63
CA PHE A 248 10.71 15.81 -8.27
C PHE A 248 9.74 14.95 -7.46
N LEU A 249 9.78 13.65 -7.73
CA LEU A 249 8.89 12.67 -7.15
C LEU A 249 9.69 11.70 -6.33
N HIS A 250 9.20 11.38 -5.14
CA HIS A 250 9.65 10.20 -4.42
C HIS A 250 8.96 8.98 -5.03
N ASP A 251 9.74 8.07 -5.60
CA ASP A 251 9.32 6.89 -6.33
C ASP A 251 10.25 5.70 -6.07
N ASP A 252 9.72 4.70 -5.36
CA ASP A 252 10.34 3.38 -5.13
C ASP A 252 9.56 2.25 -5.85
N GLY A 253 8.93 2.59 -6.98
CA GLY A 253 7.98 1.76 -7.72
C GLY A 253 6.54 2.30 -7.63
N ILE A 254 6.29 3.24 -6.72
CA ILE A 254 5.05 4.01 -6.57
C ILE A 254 5.42 5.46 -6.24
N VAL A 255 4.77 6.42 -6.91
CA VAL A 255 4.90 7.83 -6.53
C VAL A 255 4.18 8.09 -5.21
N LYS A 256 4.95 8.41 -4.16
CA LYS A 256 4.48 8.60 -2.77
C LYS A 256 4.40 10.06 -2.35
N GLY A 257 5.19 10.92 -2.98
CA GLY A 257 5.24 12.32 -2.67
C GLY A 257 5.93 13.10 -3.78
N LEU A 258 5.79 14.41 -3.72
CA LEU A 258 6.33 15.34 -4.70
C LEU A 258 6.88 16.57 -4.00
N ILE A 259 7.91 17.15 -4.61
CA ILE A 259 8.45 18.45 -4.28
C ILE A 259 8.64 19.25 -5.56
N ARG A 260 8.19 20.51 -5.57
CA ARG A 260 8.41 21.44 -6.68
C ARG A 260 9.28 22.59 -6.22
N ILE A 261 10.36 22.83 -6.95
CA ILE A 261 11.39 23.79 -6.58
C ILE A 261 11.49 24.86 -7.65
N GLU A 262 11.28 26.13 -7.29
CA GLU A 262 11.51 27.25 -8.20
C GLU A 262 12.63 28.13 -7.65
N LYS A 263 13.79 28.11 -8.31
CA LYS A 263 15.00 28.85 -7.90
C LYS A 263 15.42 28.50 -6.46
N GLU A 264 15.08 29.35 -5.50
CA GLU A 264 15.41 29.21 -4.08
C GLU A 264 14.19 28.88 -3.21
N GLU A 265 13.03 28.65 -3.82
CA GLU A 265 11.77 28.38 -3.14
C GLU A 265 11.36 26.91 -3.27
N ILE A 266 10.97 26.29 -2.15
CA ILE A 266 10.14 25.08 -2.19
C ILE A 266 8.69 25.54 -2.32
N VAL A 267 8.15 25.45 -3.54
CA VAL A 267 6.80 25.95 -3.88
C VAL A 267 5.74 24.93 -3.48
N GLU A 268 6.04 23.65 -3.62
CA GLU A 268 5.15 22.56 -3.24
C GLU A 268 5.94 21.45 -2.57
N LEU A 269 5.40 20.91 -1.49
CA LEU A 269 5.84 19.66 -0.90
C LEU A 269 4.61 18.93 -0.38
N TYR A 270 4.28 17.79 -1.00
CA TYR A 270 3.13 16.99 -0.61
C TYR A 270 3.51 15.53 -0.57
N VAL A 271 3.04 14.85 0.49
CA VAL A 271 3.14 13.41 0.65
C VAL A 271 1.72 12.87 0.67
N ASP A 272 1.48 11.82 -0.11
CA ASP A 272 0.21 11.09 -0.08
C ASP A 272 -0.11 10.69 1.37
N HIS A 273 -1.38 10.84 1.75
CA HIS A 273 -1.82 10.61 3.10
C HIS A 273 -1.43 9.23 3.65
N PHE A 274 -1.45 8.18 2.81
CA PHE A 274 -1.11 6.82 3.22
C PHE A 274 0.38 6.61 3.50
N PHE A 275 1.26 7.50 3.03
CA PHE A 275 2.73 7.39 3.17
C PHE A 275 3.31 8.44 4.12
N GLN A 276 2.47 9.24 4.80
CA GLN A 276 2.92 10.18 5.81
C GLN A 276 3.53 9.45 7.03
N GLY A 277 4.56 10.04 7.63
CA GLY A 277 5.27 9.44 8.76
C GLY A 277 6.30 8.35 8.39
N GLN A 278 6.48 8.06 7.10
CA GLN A 278 7.41 7.03 6.61
C GLN A 278 8.75 7.59 6.10
N GLY A 279 9.06 8.88 6.34
CA GLY A 279 10.30 9.51 5.89
C GLY A 279 10.26 10.13 4.47
N VAL A 280 9.23 9.84 3.66
CA VAL A 280 9.08 10.36 2.28
C VAL A 280 9.27 11.88 2.18
N GLY A 281 8.61 12.65 3.05
CA GLY A 281 8.74 14.11 3.07
C GLY A 281 10.15 14.57 3.45
N SER A 282 10.80 13.86 4.39
CA SER A 282 12.17 14.13 4.83
C SER A 282 13.16 13.88 3.69
N GLU A 283 13.00 12.80 2.93
CA GLU A 283 13.87 12.53 1.78
C GLU A 283 13.71 13.61 0.70
N LEU A 284 12.48 14.02 0.38
CA LEU A 284 12.22 15.08 -0.60
C LEU A 284 12.85 16.42 -0.20
N ILE A 285 12.71 16.81 1.07
CA ILE A 285 13.24 18.10 1.53
C ILE A 285 14.77 18.07 1.66
N GLU A 286 15.37 16.97 2.13
CA GLU A 286 16.83 16.85 2.17
C GLU A 286 17.42 16.83 0.74
N TYR A 287 16.80 16.12 -0.20
CA TYR A 287 17.20 16.19 -1.61
C TYR A 287 17.16 17.61 -2.17
N ALA A 288 16.09 18.37 -1.88
CA ALA A 288 16.02 19.76 -2.29
C ALA A 288 17.15 20.60 -1.66
N LYS A 289 17.44 20.37 -0.38
CA LYS A 289 18.47 21.10 0.36
C LYS A 289 19.90 20.81 -0.11
N GLU A 290 20.14 19.58 -0.56
CA GLU A 290 21.45 19.10 -1.02
C GLU A 290 21.73 19.46 -2.48
N ASN A 291 20.69 19.43 -3.33
CA ASN A 291 20.85 19.57 -4.78
C ASN A 291 20.46 20.95 -5.32
N TYR A 292 19.78 21.77 -4.52
CA TYR A 292 19.28 23.09 -4.91
C TYR A 292 19.53 24.13 -3.82
N SER A 293 19.66 25.39 -4.23
CA SER A 293 19.84 26.53 -3.33
C SER A 293 18.53 26.96 -2.65
N VAL A 294 17.74 26.01 -2.15
CA VAL A 294 16.47 26.32 -1.49
C VAL A 294 16.72 27.03 -0.17
N ASN A 295 16.17 28.23 -0.02
CA ASN A 295 16.37 29.12 1.12
C ASN A 295 15.08 29.42 1.87
N TYR A 296 13.93 29.31 1.21
CA TYR A 296 12.65 29.63 1.83
C TYR A 296 11.49 28.83 1.25
N LEU A 297 10.37 28.90 1.95
CA LEU A 297 9.08 28.37 1.52
C LEU A 297 7.95 29.20 2.14
N TRP A 298 6.76 29.08 1.56
CA TRP A 298 5.53 29.60 2.15
C TRP A 298 4.65 28.44 2.58
N THR A 299 4.04 28.57 3.77
CA THR A 299 3.05 27.59 4.24
C THR A 299 1.88 28.30 4.90
N ILE A 300 0.71 27.67 4.90
CA ILE A 300 -0.48 28.23 5.55
C ILE A 300 -0.21 28.37 7.05
N GLU A 301 -0.43 29.56 7.62
CA GLU A 301 -0.15 29.86 9.02
C GLU A 301 -0.87 28.90 9.99
N LYS A 302 -2.08 28.47 9.62
CA LYS A 302 -2.87 27.49 10.39
C LYS A 302 -2.41 26.04 10.24
N ASN A 303 -1.54 25.72 9.28
CA ASN A 303 -1.04 24.37 9.04
C ASN A 303 0.13 24.04 9.99
N THR A 304 -0.19 23.91 11.28
CA THR A 304 0.80 23.69 12.34
C THR A 304 1.63 22.41 12.17
N ASP A 305 1.08 21.37 11.55
CA ASP A 305 1.81 20.13 11.24
C ASP A 305 2.91 20.38 10.21
N ALA A 306 2.61 21.13 9.15
CA ALA A 306 3.60 21.48 8.13
C ALA A 306 4.68 22.40 8.72
N ILE A 307 4.31 23.38 9.54
CA ILE A 307 5.27 24.26 10.23
C ILE A 307 6.25 23.43 11.07
N ARG A 308 5.75 22.54 11.93
CA ARG A 308 6.62 21.66 12.75
C ARG A 308 7.51 20.77 11.90
N PHE A 309 6.98 20.24 10.79
CA PHE A 309 7.75 19.45 9.85
C PHE A 309 8.91 20.29 9.26
N TYR A 310 8.66 21.51 8.81
CA TYR A 310 9.70 22.38 8.24
C TYR A 310 10.72 22.84 9.31
N GLU A 311 10.28 23.12 10.54
CA GLU A 311 11.16 23.42 11.68
C GLU A 311 12.13 22.27 11.97
N ALA A 312 11.64 21.03 11.95
CA ALA A 312 12.48 19.85 12.12
C ALA A 312 13.55 19.69 11.03
N HIS A 313 13.34 20.29 9.85
CA HIS A 313 14.29 20.25 8.72
C HIS A 313 15.09 21.55 8.55
N GLY A 314 15.06 22.43 9.55
CA GLY A 314 15.95 23.60 9.65
C GLY A 314 15.35 24.92 9.16
N PHE A 315 14.07 24.96 8.77
CA PHE A 315 13.40 26.22 8.43
C PHE A 315 12.83 26.89 9.68
N GLN A 316 12.92 28.20 9.75
CA GLN A 316 12.43 29.01 10.88
C GLN A 316 11.34 29.95 10.41
N LEU A 317 10.29 30.12 11.21
CA LEU A 317 9.25 31.10 10.97
C LEU A 317 9.84 32.52 10.90
N THR A 318 9.29 33.33 10.01
CA THR A 318 9.61 34.75 9.91
C THR A 318 8.38 35.61 10.18
N ASP A 319 8.57 36.90 10.41
CA ASP A 319 7.45 37.85 10.55
C ASP A 319 6.78 38.18 9.20
N THR A 320 7.27 37.62 8.09
CA THR A 320 6.75 37.93 6.75
C THR A 320 5.53 37.06 6.44
N ARG A 321 4.43 37.71 6.08
CA ARG A 321 3.15 37.06 5.75
C ARG A 321 2.58 37.64 4.46
N LYS A 322 1.80 36.84 3.74
CA LYS A 322 1.00 37.27 2.59
C LYS A 322 -0.35 36.55 2.61
N TYR A 323 -1.34 37.08 1.90
CA TYR A 323 -2.60 36.37 1.71
C TYR A 323 -2.40 35.16 0.79
N GLU A 324 -3.10 34.07 1.09
CA GLU A 324 -3.31 32.98 0.13
C GLU A 324 -4.37 33.44 -0.88
N ASP A 325 -4.01 33.39 -2.17
CA ASP A 325 -4.84 33.93 -3.25
C ASP A 325 -6.26 33.36 -3.23
N GLY A 326 -7.26 34.24 -3.29
CA GLY A 326 -8.67 33.85 -3.28
C GLY A 326 -9.22 33.44 -1.92
N THR A 327 -8.48 33.61 -0.82
CA THR A 327 -8.92 33.20 0.53
C THR A 327 -8.71 34.31 1.57
N THR A 328 -9.22 34.09 2.80
CA THR A 328 -8.96 34.98 3.95
C THR A 328 -7.79 34.52 4.81
N GLU A 329 -7.08 33.46 4.39
CA GLU A 329 -6.01 32.84 5.15
C GLU A 329 -4.66 33.47 4.81
N TYR A 330 -3.75 33.40 5.77
CA TYR A 330 -2.37 33.86 5.60
C TYR A 330 -1.44 32.70 5.31
N LEU A 331 -0.54 32.94 4.37
CA LEU A 331 0.73 32.22 4.27
C LEU A 331 1.78 32.92 5.14
N VAL A 332 2.57 32.14 5.85
CA VAL A 332 3.77 32.58 6.56
C VAL A 332 5.02 32.08 5.84
N MET A 333 6.03 32.93 5.71
CA MET A 333 7.31 32.55 5.12
C MET A 333 8.19 31.88 6.18
N MET A 334 8.80 30.76 5.81
CA MET A 334 9.84 30.10 6.60
C MET A 334 11.16 30.13 5.85
N LYS A 335 12.28 30.36 6.54
CA LYS A 335 13.63 30.48 5.96
C LYS A 335 14.63 29.55 6.64
N ARG A 336 15.60 29.03 5.90
CA ARG A 336 16.71 28.21 6.42
C ARG A 336 18.05 28.93 6.33
#